data_AF-A0A7R9ZWA3-F1
#
_entry.id   AF-A0A7R9ZWA3-F1
#
_cell.length_a   1.000
_cell.length_b   1.000
_cell.length_c   1.000
_cell.angle_alpha   90.00
_cell.angle_beta   90.00
_cell.angle_gamma   90.00
#
_symmetry.space_group_name_H-M   'P 1'
#
loop_
_entity.id
_entity.type
_entity.pdbx_description
1 polymer ?
#
loop_
_entity_poly.entity_id
_entity_poly.type
_entity_poly.pdbx_seq_one_letter_code
_entity_poly.pdbx_strand_id
1 'polypeptide(L)'
;AQKPLYCSTNDYYDCEIGCRKIAGFMEEHLKEAGVDLFLAGHLHNYERTWPVFRGAVEARSYSSPSAPVHAVVGMAGDVEGLSDKWMAAPDWRATKDARLGFAMLHFRNASVMEFEYVLSETGKVADGFTLTKSRLSDVVVL
;
A
#
# COMPACT_ATOMS: atom_id res chain seq x y z
N ALA A 1 -8.15 -5.29 -2.48
CA ALA A 1 -9.22 -4.67 -3.31
C ALA A 1 -8.73 -4.35 -4.74
N GLN A 2 -9.62 -4.00 -5.69
CA GLN A 2 -9.18 -3.54 -7.02
C GLN A 2 -8.71 -2.08 -7.00
N LYS A 3 -9.56 -1.12 -6.58
CA LYS A 3 -9.18 0.30 -6.48
C LYS A 3 -8.45 0.66 -5.17
N PRO A 4 -7.41 1.50 -5.22
CA PRO A 4 -6.73 1.97 -4.02
C PRO A 4 -7.51 3.07 -3.30
N LEU A 5 -7.18 3.28 -2.02
CA LEU A 5 -7.65 4.43 -1.23
C LEU A 5 -6.66 5.60 -1.29
N TYR A 6 -5.38 5.28 -1.42
CA TYR A 6 -4.27 6.22 -1.53
C TYR A 6 -3.44 5.91 -2.78
N CYS A 7 -3.18 6.95 -3.57
CA CYS A 7 -2.26 6.90 -4.70
C CYS A 7 -1.82 8.31 -5.10
N SER A 8 -0.69 8.42 -5.81
CA SER A 8 -0.11 9.70 -6.24
C SER A 8 0.34 9.71 -7.70
N THR A 9 -0.23 8.87 -8.56
CA THR A 9 -0.04 8.96 -10.02
C THR A 9 -0.98 9.99 -10.64
N ASN A 10 -0.56 10.57 -11.77
CA ASN A 10 -1.42 11.44 -12.59
C ASN A 10 -1.81 10.82 -13.95
N ASP A 11 -1.47 9.54 -14.19
CA ASP A 11 -1.88 8.82 -15.40
C ASP A 11 -3.39 8.60 -15.49
N TYR A 12 -4.07 8.55 -14.33
CA TYR A 12 -5.51 8.40 -14.23
C TYR A 12 -6.10 9.42 -13.25
N TYR A 13 -7.30 9.91 -13.55
CA TYR A 13 -8.08 10.82 -12.68
C TYR A 13 -8.51 10.15 -11.35
N ASP A 14 -8.35 8.82 -11.24
CA ASP A 14 -8.76 8.05 -10.08
C ASP A 14 -8.04 8.50 -8.80
N CYS A 15 -6.78 8.94 -8.86
CA CYS A 15 -6.07 9.46 -7.68
C CYS A 15 -6.62 10.80 -7.18
N GLU A 16 -7.22 11.60 -8.05
CA GLU A 16 -7.78 12.90 -7.70
C GLU A 16 -9.20 12.79 -7.14
N ILE A 17 -10.01 11.88 -7.70
CA ILE A 17 -11.45 11.81 -7.42
C ILE A 17 -11.87 10.45 -6.85
N GLY A 18 -11.51 9.35 -7.55
CA GLY A 18 -12.01 8.01 -7.24
C GLY A 18 -11.56 7.51 -5.87
N CYS A 19 -10.25 7.54 -5.63
CA CYS A 19 -9.61 7.03 -4.42
C CYS A 19 -10.08 7.81 -3.19
N ARG A 20 -10.16 9.14 -3.29
CA ARG A 20 -10.65 10.00 -2.19
C ARG A 20 -12.08 9.72 -1.79
N LYS A 21 -12.96 9.45 -2.76
CA LYS A 21 -14.36 9.09 -2.47
C LYS A 21 -14.44 7.76 -1.71
N ILE A 22 -13.71 6.74 -2.17
CA ILE A 22 -13.73 5.43 -1.51
C ILE A 22 -13.07 5.50 -0.13
N ALA A 23 -11.96 6.24 0.00
CA ALA A 23 -11.28 6.47 1.28
C ALA A 23 -12.23 7.08 2.31
N GLY A 24 -13.00 8.10 1.93
CA GLY A 24 -13.99 8.74 2.81
C GLY A 24 -15.07 7.81 3.37
N PHE A 25 -15.33 6.66 2.74
CA PHE A 25 -16.24 5.63 3.26
C PHE A 25 -15.52 4.50 4.00
N MET A 26 -14.32 4.12 3.54
CA MET A 26 -13.65 2.90 3.98
C MET A 26 -12.66 3.13 5.13
N GLU A 27 -11.96 4.27 5.19
CA GLU A 27 -10.85 4.46 6.13
C GLU A 27 -11.22 4.25 7.59
N GLU A 28 -12.38 4.77 8.01
CA GLU A 28 -12.88 4.59 9.38
C GLU A 28 -13.06 3.11 9.71
N HIS A 29 -13.76 2.39 8.83
CA HIS A 29 -14.03 0.97 9.02
C HIS A 29 -12.76 0.12 9.03
N LEU A 30 -11.77 0.45 8.19
CA LEU A 30 -10.48 -0.26 8.18
C LEU A 30 -9.72 -0.05 9.48
N LYS A 31 -9.70 1.18 9.99
CA LYS A 31 -9.03 1.51 11.25
C LYS A 31 -9.74 0.87 12.45
N GLU A 32 -11.07 0.94 12.51
CA GLU A 32 -11.88 0.31 13.57
C GLU A 32 -11.75 -1.22 13.57
N ALA A 33 -11.68 -1.84 12.39
CA ALA A 33 -11.45 -3.28 12.25
C ALA A 33 -10.00 -3.70 12.54
N GLY A 34 -9.10 -2.75 12.83
CA GLY A 34 -7.71 -3.04 13.16
C GLY A 34 -6.86 -3.52 11.98
N VAL A 35 -7.22 -3.17 10.75
CA VAL A 35 -6.46 -3.50 9.54
C VAL A 35 -5.08 -2.85 9.58
N ASP A 36 -4.04 -3.65 9.40
CA ASP A 36 -2.64 -3.20 9.40
C ASP A 36 -2.14 -2.91 7.97
N LEU A 37 -2.62 -3.67 6.99
CA LEU A 37 -2.24 -3.53 5.59
C LEU A 37 -3.47 -3.65 4.68
N PHE A 38 -3.66 -2.67 3.80
CA PHE A 38 -4.64 -2.68 2.73
C PHE A 38 -3.95 -2.76 1.37
N LEU A 39 -4.21 -3.82 0.62
CA LEU A 39 -3.65 -4.06 -0.70
C LEU A 39 -4.66 -3.68 -1.79
N ALA A 40 -4.19 -2.96 -2.81
CA ALA A 40 -4.98 -2.64 -3.98
C ALA A 40 -4.18 -2.84 -5.28
N GLY A 41 -4.88 -2.93 -6.40
CA GLY A 41 -4.28 -2.90 -7.74
C GLY A 41 -4.73 -1.65 -8.48
N HIS A 42 -5.36 -1.88 -9.64
CA HIS A 42 -5.91 -0.87 -10.55
C HIS A 42 -4.88 0.02 -11.24
N LEU A 43 -3.99 0.65 -10.48
CA LEU A 43 -2.91 1.46 -11.03
C LEU A 43 -1.72 0.56 -11.31
N HIS A 44 -1.15 0.66 -12.51
CA HIS A 44 -0.12 -0.24 -12.98
C HIS A 44 1.26 0.16 -12.45
N ASN A 45 1.38 0.24 -11.13
CA ASN A 45 2.57 0.67 -10.42
C ASN A 45 2.70 0.00 -9.04
N TYR A 46 3.80 0.31 -8.37
CA TYR A 46 4.01 0.10 -6.95
C TYR A 46 3.90 1.42 -6.22
N GLU A 47 3.13 1.47 -5.15
CA GLU A 47 3.15 2.61 -4.24
C GLU A 47 2.82 2.13 -2.83
N ARG A 48 3.53 2.64 -1.82
CA ARG A 48 3.27 2.29 -0.43
C ARG A 48 3.27 3.52 0.45
N THR A 49 2.35 3.55 1.39
CA THR A 49 2.19 4.64 2.34
C THR A 49 2.95 4.37 3.65
N TRP A 50 3.20 5.41 4.44
CA TRP A 50 3.27 5.29 5.89
C TRP A 50 1.86 4.97 6.45
N PRO A 51 1.73 4.47 7.69
CA PRO A 51 0.44 4.46 8.38
C PRO A 51 -0.24 5.83 8.27
N VAL A 52 -1.41 5.86 7.62
CA VAL A 52 -2.09 7.09 7.22
C VAL A 52 -3.56 6.99 7.55
N PHE A 53 -4.12 8.08 8.04
CA PHE A 53 -5.55 8.20 8.29
C PHE A 53 -6.01 9.60 7.94
N ARG A 54 -7.05 9.71 7.09
CA ARG A 54 -7.61 10.99 6.65
C ARG A 54 -6.54 11.94 6.09
N GLY A 55 -5.57 11.38 5.36
CA GLY A 55 -4.47 12.11 4.73
C GLY A 55 -3.30 12.49 5.64
N ALA A 56 -3.38 12.23 6.95
CA ALA A 56 -2.31 12.53 7.90
C ALA A 56 -1.48 11.28 8.22
N VAL A 57 -0.16 11.44 8.26
CA VAL A 57 0.76 10.38 8.70
C VAL A 57 0.68 10.27 10.22
N GLU A 58 0.24 9.11 10.70
CA GLU A 58 0.11 8.83 12.14
C GLU A 58 1.46 8.40 12.74
N ALA A 59 2.27 7.70 11.95
CA ALA A 59 3.62 7.30 12.35
C ALA A 59 4.52 7.05 11.13
N ARG A 60 5.82 7.30 11.27
CA ARG A 60 6.85 6.84 10.29
C ARG A 60 7.49 5.53 10.73
N SER A 61 6.65 4.57 11.10
CA SER A 61 7.03 3.24 11.56
C SER A 61 5.95 2.24 11.21
N TYR A 62 6.35 1.01 10.91
CA TYR A 62 5.45 -0.13 10.69
C TYR A 62 5.28 -0.99 11.95
N SER A 63 5.75 -0.49 13.10
CA SER A 63 5.64 -1.17 14.38
C SER A 63 4.37 -0.76 15.10
N SER A 64 3.45 -1.70 15.26
CA SER A 64 2.13 -1.56 15.86
C SER A 64 1.40 -0.30 15.36
N PRO A 65 1.19 -0.17 14.04
CA PRO A 65 0.61 1.04 13.48
C PRO A 65 -0.82 1.24 13.99
N SER A 66 -1.18 2.48 14.29
CA SER A 66 -2.52 2.87 14.73
C SER A 66 -3.49 3.10 13.58
N ALA A 67 -3.00 3.08 12.34
CA ALA A 67 -3.77 3.23 11.11
C ALA A 67 -3.22 2.29 10.03
N PRO A 68 -4.04 1.90 9.03
CA PRO A 68 -3.59 1.00 7.98
C PRO A 68 -2.43 1.57 7.18
N VAL A 69 -1.52 0.70 6.77
CA VAL A 69 -0.61 0.92 5.65
C VAL A 69 -1.38 0.59 4.37
N HIS A 70 -1.29 1.43 3.35
CA HIS A 70 -1.85 1.12 2.04
C HIS A 70 -0.73 0.81 1.07
N ALA A 71 -0.90 -0.25 0.26
CA ALA A 71 0.01 -0.57 -0.83
C ALA A 71 -0.75 -0.85 -2.12
N VAL A 72 -0.33 -0.17 -3.18
CA VAL A 72 -0.71 -0.43 -4.56
C VAL A 72 0.27 -1.44 -5.15
N VAL A 73 -0.27 -2.56 -5.64
CA VAL A 73 0.42 -3.69 -6.24
C VAL A 73 -0.27 -4.05 -7.57
N GLY A 74 -0.34 -3.12 -8.51
CA GLY A 74 -1.06 -3.30 -9.79
C GLY A 74 -0.17 -3.48 -11.03
N MET A 75 1.14 -3.55 -10.85
CA MET A 75 2.19 -3.62 -11.89
C MET A 75 2.43 -5.03 -12.48
N ALA A 76 1.41 -5.88 -12.60
CA ALA A 76 1.60 -7.28 -13.00
C ALA A 76 1.93 -7.49 -14.50
N GLY A 77 1.68 -6.49 -15.36
CA GLY A 77 2.05 -6.52 -16.79
C GLY A 77 0.89 -6.55 -17.78
N ASP A 78 -0.12 -5.71 -17.54
CA ASP A 78 -1.19 -5.50 -18.52
C ASP A 78 -0.70 -4.74 -19.78
N VAL A 79 -1.45 -4.88 -20.87
CA VAL A 79 -1.15 -4.27 -22.18
C VAL A 79 -1.25 -2.74 -22.18
N GLU A 80 -1.95 -2.13 -21.23
CA GLU A 80 -2.04 -0.67 -21.08
C GLU A 80 -0.71 -0.03 -20.62
N GLY A 81 0.24 -0.84 -20.17
CA GLY A 81 1.55 -0.37 -19.70
C GLY A 81 1.54 0.09 -18.25
N LEU A 82 2.65 0.68 -17.81
CA LEU A 82 2.88 1.11 -16.42
C LEU A 82 2.33 2.52 -16.16
N SER A 83 1.87 2.76 -14.94
CA SER A 83 1.49 4.09 -14.45
C SER A 83 2.70 4.78 -13.81
N ASP A 84 3.53 5.46 -14.62
CA ASP A 84 4.83 5.99 -14.23
C ASP A 84 4.88 7.52 -14.08
N LYS A 85 3.77 8.22 -14.32
CA LYS A 85 3.70 9.67 -14.12
C LYS A 85 3.13 9.99 -12.75
N TRP A 86 3.89 10.80 -12.01
CA TRP A 86 3.65 11.05 -10.59
C TRP A 86 3.29 12.51 -10.32
N MET A 87 2.37 12.71 -9.39
CA MET A 87 2.11 14.00 -8.77
C MET A 87 3.26 14.38 -7.82
N ALA A 88 3.21 15.62 -7.33
CA ALA A 88 4.04 16.05 -6.21
C ALA A 88 3.88 15.06 -5.04
N ALA A 89 5.00 14.73 -4.39
CA ALA A 89 5.02 13.74 -3.33
C ALA A 89 4.12 14.16 -2.16
N PRO A 90 3.04 13.42 -1.85
CA PRO A 90 2.31 13.65 -0.62
C PRO A 90 3.11 13.10 0.58
N ASP A 91 2.91 13.69 1.76
CA ASP A 91 3.69 13.35 2.96
C ASP A 91 3.58 11.87 3.39
N TRP A 92 2.41 11.28 3.12
CA TRP A 92 2.12 9.88 3.41
C TRP A 92 2.82 8.88 2.50
N ARG A 93 3.39 9.30 1.36
CA ARG A 93 4.06 8.37 0.44
C ARG A 93 5.40 7.94 0.98
N ALA A 94 5.53 6.66 1.33
CA ALA A 94 6.79 6.10 1.81
C ALA A 94 7.69 5.70 0.64
N THR A 95 7.14 5.07 -0.39
CA THR A 95 7.90 4.65 -1.58
C THR A 95 6.99 4.52 -2.79
N LYS A 96 7.60 4.49 -3.98
CA LYS A 96 6.95 4.28 -5.26
C LYS A 96 7.90 3.60 -6.24
N ASP A 97 7.36 2.83 -7.16
CA ASP A 97 8.09 2.30 -8.30
C ASP A 97 7.14 2.06 -9.48
N ALA A 98 7.66 2.06 -10.70
CA ALA A 98 6.92 1.73 -11.91
C ALA A 98 7.75 0.74 -12.73
N ARG A 99 7.81 -0.49 -12.22
CA ARG A 99 8.43 -1.64 -12.90
C ARG A 99 7.55 -2.86 -12.68
N LEU A 100 7.62 -3.81 -13.59
CA LEU A 100 6.86 -5.05 -13.47
C LEU A 100 7.31 -5.86 -12.26
N GLY A 101 6.35 -6.37 -11.50
CA GLY A 101 6.63 -7.12 -10.29
C GLY A 101 5.37 -7.58 -9.57
N PHE A 102 5.58 -8.15 -8.40
CA PHE A 102 4.52 -8.68 -7.55
C PHE A 102 4.92 -8.55 -6.07
N ALA A 103 3.92 -8.64 -5.19
CA ALA A 103 4.15 -8.66 -3.75
C ALA A 103 4.22 -10.09 -3.21
N MET A 104 5.08 -10.32 -2.22
CA MET A 104 5.12 -11.52 -1.39
C MET A 104 4.93 -11.13 0.07
N LEU A 105 4.03 -11.83 0.76
CA LEU A 105 3.77 -11.64 2.19
C LEU A 105 4.22 -12.90 2.95
N HIS A 106 5.16 -12.73 3.86
CA HIS A 106 5.69 -13.80 4.70
C HIS A 106 5.24 -13.60 6.15
N PHE A 107 4.28 -14.40 6.59
CA PHE A 107 3.85 -14.42 7.99
C PHE A 107 4.83 -15.27 8.81
N ARG A 108 5.70 -14.62 9.59
CA ARG A 108 6.67 -15.30 10.46
C ARG A 108 6.00 -15.87 11.71
N ASN A 109 5.01 -15.13 12.21
CA ASN A 109 4.08 -15.55 13.26
C ASN A 109 2.85 -14.62 13.22
N ALA A 110 1.94 -14.78 14.17
CA ALA A 110 0.71 -14.00 14.23
C ALA A 110 0.94 -12.48 14.29
N SER A 111 2.00 -12.03 14.96
CA SER A 111 2.29 -10.61 15.18
C SER A 111 3.41 -10.05 14.30
N VAL A 112 3.96 -10.83 13.35
CA VAL A 112 5.07 -10.39 12.48
C VAL A 112 4.84 -10.87 11.05
N MET A 113 4.70 -9.90 10.15
CA MET A 113 4.57 -10.13 8.71
C MET A 113 5.61 -9.30 7.96
N GLU A 114 6.34 -9.93 7.06
CA GLU A 114 7.26 -9.27 6.13
C GLU A 114 6.59 -9.14 4.77
N PHE A 115 6.71 -7.98 4.15
CA PHE A 115 6.27 -7.70 2.79
C PHE A 115 7.48 -7.48 1.91
N GLU A 116 7.48 -8.08 0.72
CA GLU A 116 8.48 -7.87 -0.32
C GLU A 116 7.80 -7.51 -1.63
N TYR A 117 8.26 -6.46 -2.29
CA TYR A 117 7.98 -6.19 -3.70
C TYR A 117 9.14 -6.72 -4.54
N VAL A 118 8.85 -7.71 -5.39
CA VAL A 118 9.82 -8.45 -6.20
C VAL A 118 9.67 -8.06 -7.67
N LEU A 119 10.78 -7.70 -8.31
CA LEU A 119 10.81 -7.39 -9.73
C LEU A 119 10.65 -8.65 -10.58
N SER A 120 9.70 -8.65 -11.51
CA SER A 120 9.45 -9.78 -12.40
C SER A 120 10.64 -10.06 -13.33
N GLU A 121 11.36 -9.02 -13.75
CA GLU A 121 12.51 -9.15 -14.66
C GLU A 121 13.70 -9.88 -14.02
N THR A 122 13.96 -9.64 -12.72
CA THR A 122 15.21 -10.07 -12.07
C THR A 122 15.02 -11.01 -10.90
N GLY A 123 13.80 -11.16 -10.39
CA GLY A 123 13.50 -11.88 -9.15
C GLY A 123 14.07 -11.21 -7.89
N LYS A 124 14.60 -9.99 -7.98
CA LYS A 124 15.17 -9.26 -6.85
C LYS A 124 14.11 -8.46 -6.11
N VAL A 125 14.23 -8.40 -4.78
CA VAL A 125 13.43 -7.52 -3.93
C VAL A 125 13.83 -6.06 -4.20
N ALA A 126 12.88 -5.24 -4.62
CA ALA A 126 13.05 -3.81 -4.89
C ALA A 126 12.62 -2.92 -3.72
N ASP A 127 11.65 -3.38 -2.92
CA ASP A 127 11.25 -2.76 -1.65
C ASP A 127 10.79 -3.84 -0.67
N GLY A 128 10.90 -3.56 0.62
CA GLY A 128 10.36 -4.43 1.65
C GLY A 128 10.16 -3.70 2.96
N PHE A 129 9.23 -4.20 3.77
CA PHE A 129 8.96 -3.69 5.11
C PHE A 129 8.41 -4.79 6.01
N THR A 130 8.49 -4.58 7.32
CA THR A 130 7.99 -5.53 8.31
C THR A 130 6.91 -4.85 9.15
N LEU A 131 5.71 -5.42 9.15
CA LEU A 131 4.65 -5.08 10.08
C LEU A 131 4.82 -5.92 11.35
N THR A 132 4.79 -5.24 12.49
CA THR A 132 4.81 -5.91 13.80
C THR A 132 3.63 -5.46 14.65
N LYS A 133 3.10 -6.35 15.48
CA LYS A 133 2.09 -6.06 16.51
C LYS A 133 2.66 -6.35 17.89
N SER A 134 2.09 -5.70 18.91
CA SER A 134 2.37 -6.06 20.30
C SER A 134 1.92 -7.51 20.57
N ARG A 135 2.48 -8.13 21.62
CA ARG A 135 2.52 -9.60 21.83
C ARG A 135 1.17 -10.31 22.07
N LEU A 136 0.04 -9.68 21.76
CA LEU A 136 -1.32 -10.20 21.92
C LEU A 136 -2.25 -9.80 20.76
N SER A 137 -1.70 -9.39 19.61
CA SER A 137 -2.50 -8.99 18.45
C SER A 137 -1.94 -9.57 17.16
N ASP A 138 -2.86 -9.99 16.29
CA ASP A 138 -2.55 -10.55 14.99
C ASP A 138 -2.39 -9.43 13.96
N VAL A 139 -1.53 -9.63 12.95
CA VAL A 139 -1.45 -8.77 11.78
C VAL A 139 -2.67 -9.03 10.90
N VAL A 140 -3.41 -7.98 10.56
CA VAL A 140 -4.63 -8.05 9.73
C VAL A 140 -4.36 -7.42 8.37
N VAL A 141 -4.56 -8.20 7.30
CA VAL A 141 -4.36 -7.76 5.90
C VAL A 141 -5.69 -7.83 5.14
N LEU A 142 -6.00 -6.81 4.34
CA LEU A 142 -7.21 -6.72 3.50
C LEU A 142 -6.91 -6.36 2.04
#